data_AF-A0A3L7VPM4-F1
#
_entry.id   AF-A0A3L7VPM4-F1
#
_cell.length_a   1.000
_cell.length_b   1.000
_cell.length_c   1.000
_cell.angle_alpha   90.00
_cell.angle_beta   90.00
_cell.angle_gamma   90.00
#
_symmetry.space_group_name_H-M   'P 1'
#
loop_
_entity.id
_entity.type
_entity.pdbx_description
1 polymer ?
#
loop_
_entity_poly.entity_id
_entity_poly.type
_entity_poly.pdbx_seq_one_letter_code
_entity_poly.pdbx_strand_id
1 'polypeptide(L)'
;MKQLQRTEGTMIATELDMLETLADLMDRLGNVPLKRIRLHPFPGTATVADVVRLCDREPKCLCELVDGVLVEKVVGHQESRLALRLAQALQNYLDMHDLGILAGADGPHQILADQVRFPDVAFIAYRDAIGPSILKSAFA
;
A
#
# COMPACT_ATOMS: atom_id res chain seq x y z
N MET A 1 -36.55 13.21 -9.37
CA MET A 1 -36.06 11.85 -9.02
C MET A 1 -34.91 11.48 -9.95
N LYS A 2 -33.66 11.72 -9.53
CA LYS A 2 -32.46 11.07 -10.07
C LYS A 2 -31.52 10.84 -8.89
N GLN A 3 -31.04 9.62 -8.81
CA GLN A 3 -30.37 9.01 -7.67
C GLN A 3 -29.08 9.74 -7.30
N LEU A 4 -28.86 9.88 -6.00
CA LEU A 4 -27.64 10.34 -5.38
C LEU A 4 -26.54 9.29 -5.64
N GLN A 5 -25.58 9.62 -6.50
CA GLN A 5 -24.35 8.85 -6.64
C GLN A 5 -23.55 9.04 -5.35
N ARG A 6 -23.64 8.06 -4.47
CA ARG A 6 -22.92 7.99 -3.20
C ARG A 6 -21.48 7.55 -3.52
N THR A 7 -20.53 8.46 -3.39
CA THR A 7 -19.12 8.30 -3.77
C THR A 7 -18.42 7.27 -2.87
N GLU A 8 -17.66 6.36 -3.46
CA GLU A 8 -17.02 5.20 -2.81
C GLU A 8 -16.15 5.54 -1.58
N GLY A 9 -15.55 6.74 -1.54
CA GLY A 9 -14.77 7.22 -0.40
C GLY A 9 -15.57 7.40 0.90
N THR A 10 -16.91 7.52 0.84
CA THR A 10 -17.75 7.53 2.04
C THR A 10 -17.90 6.13 2.63
N MET A 11 -17.85 5.05 1.83
CA MET A 11 -18.14 3.69 2.33
C MET A 11 -17.00 3.06 3.14
N ILE A 12 -15.74 3.45 2.91
CA ILE A 12 -14.56 2.87 3.58
C ILE A 12 -14.31 3.47 4.97
N ALA A 13 -14.47 4.80 5.10
CA ALA A 13 -14.53 5.44 6.41
C ALA A 13 -15.67 4.86 7.27
N THR A 14 -16.78 4.47 6.61
CA THR A 14 -17.92 3.80 7.28
C THR A 14 -17.59 2.38 7.75
N GLU A 15 -16.60 1.68 7.18
CA GLU A 15 -16.23 0.31 7.61
C GLU A 15 -15.35 0.29 8.87
N LEU A 16 -14.44 1.25 9.04
CA LEU A 16 -13.67 1.40 10.29
C LEU A 16 -14.56 1.80 11.47
N ASP A 17 -15.59 2.61 11.21
CA ASP A 17 -16.60 3.00 12.21
C ASP A 17 -17.37 1.79 12.78
N MET A 18 -17.32 0.62 12.10
CA MET A 18 -17.92 -0.64 12.55
C MET A 18 -16.97 -1.51 13.39
N LEU A 19 -15.69 -1.14 13.52
CA LEU A 19 -14.74 -1.86 14.36
C LEU A 19 -14.95 -1.42 15.82
N GLU A 20 -15.39 -2.36 16.66
CA GLU A 20 -15.65 -2.07 18.08
C GLU A 20 -14.42 -2.36 18.95
N THR A 21 -13.58 -3.31 18.52
CA THR A 21 -12.47 -3.80 19.33
C THR A 21 -11.14 -3.79 18.58
N LEU A 22 -10.05 -3.84 19.34
CA LEU A 22 -8.72 -4.04 18.77
C LEU A 22 -8.62 -5.40 18.06
N ALA A 23 -9.39 -6.40 18.46
CA ALA A 23 -9.40 -7.70 17.78
C ALA A 23 -9.96 -7.58 16.35
N ASP A 24 -11.05 -6.83 16.17
CA ASP A 24 -11.63 -6.58 14.84
C ASP A 24 -10.64 -5.85 13.93
N LEU A 25 -9.92 -4.87 14.50
CA LEU A 25 -8.85 -4.18 13.79
C LEU A 25 -7.72 -5.15 13.39
N MET A 26 -7.31 -6.04 14.29
CA MET A 26 -6.27 -7.02 13.99
C MET A 26 -6.67 -7.97 12.87
N ASP A 27 -7.91 -8.46 12.89
CA ASP A 27 -8.45 -9.31 11.83
C ASP A 27 -8.50 -8.58 10.50
N ARG A 28 -8.94 -7.31 10.49
CA ARG A 28 -8.96 -6.47 9.29
C ARG A 28 -7.57 -6.24 8.70
N LEU A 29 -6.56 -6.06 9.54
CA LEU A 29 -5.16 -5.91 9.12
C LEU A 29 -4.51 -7.25 8.70
N GLY A 30 -5.25 -8.37 8.76
CA GLY A 30 -4.74 -9.69 8.39
C GLY A 30 -3.82 -10.31 9.45
N ASN A 31 -4.06 -9.99 10.73
CA ASN A 31 -3.32 -10.53 11.86
C ASN A 31 -1.80 -10.33 11.79
N VAL A 32 -1.38 -9.14 11.33
CA VAL A 32 0.03 -8.75 11.31
C VAL A 32 0.62 -8.70 12.73
N PRO A 33 1.92 -8.96 12.92
CA PRO A 33 2.57 -8.80 14.21
C PRO A 33 2.36 -7.39 14.80
N LEU A 34 1.89 -7.28 16.05
CA LEU A 34 1.57 -6.00 16.72
C LEU A 34 2.70 -4.97 16.65
N LYS A 35 3.97 -5.42 16.72
CA LYS A 35 5.15 -4.54 16.62
C LYS A 35 5.25 -3.75 15.32
N ARG A 36 4.56 -4.20 14.25
CA ARG A 36 4.52 -3.52 12.95
C ARG A 36 3.49 -2.40 12.92
N ILE A 37 2.51 -2.40 13.83
CA ILE A 37 1.46 -1.40 13.87
C ILE A 37 2.00 -0.18 14.61
N ARG A 38 1.97 0.98 13.96
CA ARG A 38 2.36 2.25 14.57
C ARG A 38 1.17 2.84 15.31
N LEU A 39 1.42 3.32 16.53
CA LEU A 39 0.41 4.02 17.33
C LEU A 39 0.26 5.50 16.94
N HIS A 40 1.24 6.07 16.21
CA HIS A 40 1.25 7.49 15.86
C HIS A 40 1.40 7.71 14.35
N PRO A 41 0.45 8.44 13.71
CA PRO A 41 -0.84 8.87 14.27
C PRO A 41 -1.70 7.67 14.68
N PHE A 42 -2.75 7.91 15.49
CA PHE A 42 -3.57 6.82 16.03
C PHE A 42 -4.17 5.98 14.90
N PRO A 43 -4.27 4.64 15.05
CA PRO A 43 -4.93 3.80 14.07
C PRO A 43 -6.30 4.35 13.65
N GLY A 44 -6.55 4.42 12.35
CA GLY A 44 -7.74 5.03 11.74
C GLY A 44 -7.59 6.51 11.37
N THR A 45 -6.46 7.16 11.71
CA THR A 45 -6.25 8.60 11.45
C THR A 45 -5.04 8.91 10.56
N ALA A 46 -4.28 7.89 10.17
CA ALA A 46 -3.11 8.08 9.32
C ALA A 46 -3.48 8.46 7.89
N THR A 47 -2.59 9.23 7.27
CA THR A 47 -2.75 9.74 5.91
C THR A 47 -1.57 9.36 5.03
N VAL A 48 -1.70 9.56 3.72
CA VAL A 48 -0.59 9.40 2.76
C VAL A 48 0.61 10.28 3.13
N ALA A 49 0.36 11.48 3.67
CA ALA A 49 1.42 12.38 4.10
C ALA A 49 2.23 11.80 5.27
N ASP A 50 1.61 11.03 6.16
CA ASP A 50 2.32 10.35 7.25
C ASP A 50 3.26 9.25 6.71
N VAL A 51 2.85 8.55 5.65
CA VAL A 51 3.70 7.56 4.97
C VAL A 51 4.93 8.22 4.37
N VAL A 52 4.75 9.28 3.58
CA VAL A 52 5.84 10.04 2.95
C VAL A 52 6.82 10.54 4.01
N ARG A 53 6.30 11.15 5.10
CA ARG A 53 7.13 11.62 6.23
C ARG A 53 7.99 10.50 6.85
N LEU A 54 7.46 9.28 6.97
CA LEU A 54 8.21 8.14 7.51
C LEU A 54 9.25 7.57 6.54
N CYS A 55 9.01 7.73 5.23
CA CYS A 55 9.96 7.32 4.20
C CYS A 55 11.12 8.29 4.05
N ASP A 56 10.87 9.59 4.27
CA ASP A 56 11.86 10.66 4.08
C ASP A 56 12.70 10.96 5.33
N ARG A 57 12.30 10.48 6.51
CA ARG A 57 13.05 10.67 7.76
C ARG A 57 14.25 9.75 7.85
N GLU A 58 15.16 10.07 8.77
CA GLU A 58 16.23 9.17 9.21
C GLU A 58 16.05 8.75 10.68
N PRO A 59 16.09 7.43 11.00
CA PRO A 59 16.20 6.31 10.07
C PRO A 59 14.92 6.11 9.24
N LYS A 60 15.09 5.73 7.96
CA LYS A 60 13.98 5.41 7.05
C LYS A 60 13.08 4.33 7.64
N CYS A 61 11.77 4.51 7.45
CA CYS A 61 10.75 3.60 7.98
C CYS A 61 9.67 3.40 6.92
N LEU A 62 9.70 2.25 6.25
CA LEU A 62 8.72 1.91 5.22
C LEU A 62 7.44 1.41 5.88
N CYS A 63 6.33 2.11 5.65
CA CYS A 63 5.01 1.76 6.17
C CYS A 63 4.00 1.69 5.04
N GLU A 64 3.18 0.66 5.07
CA GLU A 64 1.93 0.62 4.32
C GLU A 64 0.86 1.43 5.08
N LEU A 65 -0.02 2.10 4.34
CA LEU A 65 -1.24 2.70 4.86
C LEU A 65 -2.40 1.76 4.52
N VAL A 66 -3.03 1.22 5.56
CA VAL A 66 -4.17 0.30 5.48
C VAL A 66 -5.28 0.83 6.37
N ASP A 67 -6.36 1.34 5.76
CA ASP A 67 -7.56 1.84 6.44
C ASP A 67 -7.18 2.86 7.55
N GLY A 68 -6.39 3.87 7.21
CA GLY A 68 -5.93 4.88 8.17
C GLY A 68 -4.95 4.36 9.23
N VAL A 69 -4.41 3.15 9.09
CA VAL A 69 -3.40 2.56 9.99
C VAL A 69 -2.06 2.44 9.29
N LEU A 70 -0.98 2.86 9.96
CA LEU A 70 0.38 2.65 9.48
C LEU A 70 0.91 1.29 9.94
N VAL A 71 1.25 0.45 8.97
CA VAL A 71 1.78 -0.90 9.19
C VAL A 71 3.17 -0.98 8.57
N GLU A 72 4.21 -1.14 9.39
CA GLU A 72 5.58 -1.29 8.91
C GLU A 72 5.71 -2.48 7.96
N LYS A 73 6.42 -2.26 6.86
CA LYS A 73 6.81 -3.33 5.95
C LYS A 73 7.86 -4.22 6.61
N VAL A 74 7.70 -5.54 6.50
CA VAL A 74 8.78 -6.48 6.83
C VAL A 74 9.78 -6.44 5.69
N VAL A 75 11.04 -6.19 6.02
CA VAL A 75 12.16 -6.33 5.09
C VAL A 75 13.03 -7.50 5.58
N GLY A 76 13.24 -8.47 4.69
CA GLY A 76 13.96 -9.70 5.03
C GLY A 76 14.65 -10.31 3.81
N HIS A 77 15.78 -10.99 4.07
CA HIS A 77 16.64 -11.51 3.00
C HIS A 77 15.99 -12.67 2.24
N GLN A 78 15.26 -13.55 2.94
CA GLN A 78 14.61 -14.70 2.30
C GLN A 78 13.43 -14.26 1.43
N GLU A 79 12.66 -13.29 1.92
CA GLU A 79 11.55 -12.64 1.23
C GLU A 79 12.07 -11.93 -0.03
N SER A 80 13.15 -11.15 0.09
CA SER A 80 13.80 -10.49 -1.05
C SER A 80 14.26 -11.50 -2.12
N ARG A 81 14.85 -12.63 -1.71
CA ARG A 81 15.26 -13.68 -2.66
C ARG A 81 14.06 -14.29 -3.39
N LEU A 82 12.93 -14.48 -2.71
CA LEU A 82 11.71 -14.98 -3.34
C LEU A 82 11.10 -13.95 -4.29
N ALA A 83 11.05 -12.68 -3.87
CA ALA A 83 10.59 -11.56 -4.68
C ALA A 83 11.37 -11.45 -6.00
N LEU A 84 12.70 -11.57 -5.95
CA LEU A 84 13.54 -11.57 -7.16
C LEU A 84 13.17 -12.71 -8.13
N ARG A 85 12.91 -13.92 -7.63
CA ARG A 85 12.52 -15.05 -8.47
C ARG A 85 11.15 -14.83 -9.10
N LEU A 86 10.20 -14.28 -8.34
CA LEU A 86 8.88 -13.94 -8.86
C LEU A 86 8.97 -12.82 -9.91
N ALA A 87 9.73 -11.77 -9.62
CA ALA A 87 9.95 -10.66 -10.54
C ALA A 87 10.58 -11.13 -11.85
N GLN A 88 11.59 -12.00 -11.80
CA GLN A 88 12.20 -12.58 -12.98
C GLN A 88 11.19 -13.38 -13.82
N ALA A 89 10.38 -14.22 -13.18
CA ALA A 89 9.38 -15.02 -13.90
C ALA A 89 8.33 -14.14 -14.59
N LEU A 90 7.88 -13.07 -13.91
CA LEU A 90 6.94 -12.11 -14.48
C LEU A 90 7.58 -11.30 -15.61
N GLN A 91 8.80 -10.80 -15.43
CA GLN A 91 9.50 -10.01 -16.45
C GLN A 91 9.72 -10.84 -17.73
N ASN A 92 10.15 -12.10 -17.60
CA ASN A 92 10.29 -13.00 -18.76
C ASN A 92 8.99 -13.14 -19.56
N TYR A 93 7.84 -13.15 -18.88
CA TYR A 93 6.55 -13.19 -19.54
C TYR A 93 6.25 -11.85 -20.24
N LEU A 94 6.49 -10.72 -19.58
CA LEU A 94 6.26 -9.39 -20.14
C LEU A 94 7.16 -9.07 -21.34
N ASP A 95 8.39 -9.61 -21.38
CA ASP A 95 9.29 -9.45 -22.52
C ASP A 95 8.73 -10.11 -23.80
N MET A 96 7.88 -11.13 -23.65
CA MET A 96 7.16 -11.78 -24.76
C MET A 96 5.75 -11.20 -24.97
N HIS A 97 5.22 -10.48 -23.98
CA HIS A 97 3.85 -9.99 -23.93
C HIS A 97 3.83 -8.56 -23.39
N ASP A 98 3.83 -7.58 -24.29
CA ASP A 98 3.88 -6.16 -23.95
C ASP A 98 2.55 -5.67 -23.32
N LEU A 99 2.36 -5.98 -22.03
CA LEU A 99 1.10 -5.77 -21.30
C LEU A 99 1.21 -4.69 -20.21
N GLY A 100 2.42 -4.35 -19.78
CA GLY A 100 2.64 -3.39 -18.70
C GLY A 100 4.07 -3.39 -18.18
N ILE A 101 4.26 -2.79 -17.00
CA ILE A 101 5.55 -2.63 -16.33
C ILE A 101 5.60 -3.38 -15.01
N LEU A 102 6.82 -3.68 -14.55
CA LEU A 102 7.08 -4.29 -13.26
C LEU A 102 7.83 -3.31 -12.34
N ALA A 103 7.40 -3.21 -11.09
CA ALA A 103 8.06 -2.44 -10.03
C ALA A 103 8.53 -3.35 -8.88
N GLY A 104 9.67 -3.00 -8.28
CA GLY A 104 10.27 -3.71 -7.15
C GLY A 104 9.91 -3.09 -5.78
N ALA A 105 10.51 -3.64 -4.72
CA ALA A 105 10.15 -3.39 -3.32
C ALA A 105 10.22 -1.93 -2.82
N ASP A 106 10.95 -1.07 -3.53
CA ASP A 106 11.15 0.34 -3.17
C ASP A 106 10.13 1.29 -3.80
N GLY A 107 9.18 0.76 -4.60
CA GLY A 107 8.12 1.54 -5.23
C GLY A 107 6.82 1.51 -4.42
N PRO A 108 6.49 2.55 -3.63
CA PRO A 108 5.16 2.66 -3.05
C PRO A 108 4.10 2.80 -4.13
N HIS A 109 2.99 2.09 -3.94
CA HIS A 109 1.81 2.20 -4.77
C HIS A 109 0.66 2.75 -3.94
N GLN A 110 0.20 3.96 -4.28
CA GLN A 110 -1.07 4.47 -3.80
C GLN A 110 -2.18 3.86 -4.66
N ILE A 111 -2.87 2.84 -4.14
CA ILE A 111 -3.86 2.05 -4.89
C ILE A 111 -5.25 2.68 -4.79
N LEU A 112 -5.54 3.35 -3.67
CA LEU A 112 -6.74 4.16 -3.44
C LEU A 112 -6.33 5.48 -2.77
N ALA A 113 -7.26 6.43 -2.66
CA ALA A 113 -6.97 7.76 -2.10
C ALA A 113 -6.33 7.71 -0.70
N ASP A 114 -6.70 6.71 0.10
CA ASP A 114 -6.32 6.49 1.49
C ASP A 114 -5.56 5.18 1.70
N GLN A 115 -5.08 4.53 0.64
CA GLN A 115 -4.34 3.26 0.74
C GLN A 115 -2.99 3.33 0.01
N VAL A 116 -1.92 3.02 0.74
CA VAL A 116 -0.56 2.93 0.20
C VAL A 116 0.02 1.57 0.52
N ARG A 117 0.46 0.83 -0.50
CA ARG A 117 1.11 -0.47 -0.34
C ARG A 117 2.56 -0.40 -0.78
N PHE A 118 3.40 -1.19 -0.12
CA PHE A 118 4.79 -1.41 -0.49
C PHE A 118 4.98 -2.90 -0.81
N PRO A 119 4.47 -3.37 -1.95
CA PRO A 119 4.60 -4.77 -2.35
C PRO A 119 6.07 -5.09 -2.62
N ASP A 120 6.45 -6.36 -2.51
CA ASP A 120 7.81 -6.80 -2.90
C ASP A 120 8.00 -6.80 -4.43
N VAL A 121 6.92 -7.04 -5.17
CA VAL A 121 6.83 -7.00 -6.63
C VAL A 121 5.43 -6.55 -7.03
N ALA A 122 5.32 -5.61 -7.96
CA ALA A 122 4.04 -5.16 -8.52
C ALA A 122 4.06 -5.15 -10.04
N PHE A 123 3.04 -5.75 -10.65
CA PHE A 123 2.73 -5.59 -12.07
C PHE A 123 1.69 -4.49 -12.25
N ILE A 124 1.98 -3.55 -13.16
CA ILE A 124 1.06 -2.45 -13.52
C ILE A 124 0.77 -2.56 -15.01
N ALA A 125 -0.47 -2.89 -15.36
CA ALA A 125 -0.92 -2.94 -16.74
C ALA A 125 -0.92 -1.54 -17.37
N TYR A 126 -0.62 -1.43 -18.68
CA TYR A 126 -0.53 -0.11 -19.32
C TYR A 126 -1.81 0.72 -19.25
N ARG A 127 -2.98 0.08 -19.26
CA ARG A 127 -4.28 0.76 -19.08
C ARG A 127 -4.39 1.49 -17.74
N ASP A 128 -3.65 1.04 -16.72
CA ASP A 128 -3.70 1.53 -15.35
C ASP A 128 -2.46 2.39 -15.02
N ALA A 129 -1.42 2.35 -15.88
CA ALA A 129 -0.22 3.17 -15.79
C ALA A 129 -0.45 4.66 -16.09
N ILE A 130 -1.65 5.03 -16.56
CA ILE A 130 -2.11 6.41 -16.83
C ILE A 130 -3.11 6.84 -15.74
N GLY A 131 -2.68 6.75 -14.48
CA GLY A 131 -3.35 7.37 -13.32
C GLY A 131 -2.37 8.30 -12.59
N PRO A 132 -2.82 9.14 -11.64
CA PRO A 132 -1.93 10.06 -10.93
C PRO A 132 -0.89 9.25 -10.15
N SER A 133 0.26 8.99 -10.75
CA SER A 133 1.45 8.53 -10.05
C SER A 133 1.99 9.72 -9.25
N ILE A 134 1.27 10.10 -8.19
CA ILE A 134 1.60 11.25 -7.34
C ILE A 134 2.95 11.05 -6.62
N LEU A 135 3.53 9.86 -6.70
CA LEU A 135 4.81 9.54 -6.08
C LEU A 135 5.99 9.54 -7.07
N LYS A 136 5.83 10.05 -8.32
CA LYS A 136 6.99 10.24 -9.21
C LYS A 136 7.95 11.34 -8.75
N SER A 137 7.50 12.31 -7.96
CA SER A 137 8.32 13.45 -7.51
C SER A 137 8.78 13.36 -6.06
N ALA A 138 8.23 12.44 -5.25
CA ALA A 138 8.62 12.24 -3.86
C ALA A 138 9.75 11.20 -3.70
N PHE A 139 9.99 10.37 -4.72
CA PHE A 139 10.94 9.25 -4.66
C PHE A 139 11.92 9.21 -5.85
N ALA A 140 12.09 10.34 -6.55
CA ALA A 140 13.10 10.54 -7.60
C ALA A 140 14.29 11.36 -7.08
#